data_AF-A0A4P5XL85-F1
#
_entry.id   AF-A0A4P5XL85-F1
#
_cell.length_a   1.000
_cell.length_b   1.000
_cell.length_c   1.000
_cell.angle_alpha   90.00
_cell.angle_beta   90.00
_cell.angle_gamma   90.00
#
_symmetry.space_group_name_H-M   'P 1'
#
loop_
_entity.id
_entity.type
_entity.pdbx_description
1 polymer ?
#
loop_
_entity_poly.entity_id
_entity_poly.type
_entity_poly.pdbx_seq_one_letter_code
_entity_poly.pdbx_strand_id
1 'polypeptide(L)'
;MDMNEIKKMNDEDLGLESARVRRALFNLKSQVVTEKVKDSSQFGKMRVELARLLTEESSRRVAKNPPVSRKKVAKAPVLKNKVVKKPGAKRSDLKKLEAGKLAAGKKVMS
;
A
#
# COMPACT_ATOMS: atom_id res chain seq x y z
N MET A 1 9.30 16.35 2.57
CA MET A 1 9.82 16.00 3.90
C MET A 1 10.32 14.58 3.95
N ASP A 2 11.30 14.34 4.81
CA ASP A 2 11.86 13.02 5.05
C ASP A 2 11.07 12.28 6.14
N MET A 3 11.06 10.94 6.07
CA MET A 3 10.30 10.11 7.01
C MET A 3 10.73 10.34 8.47
N ASN A 4 12.02 10.61 8.68
CA ASN A 4 12.57 10.85 10.01
C ASN A 4 12.04 12.15 10.64
N GLU A 5 11.70 13.14 9.82
CA GLU A 5 11.12 14.41 10.29
C GLU A 5 9.66 14.21 10.67
N ILE A 6 8.90 13.51 9.82
CA ILE A 6 7.48 13.22 10.03
C ILE A 6 7.27 12.46 11.36
N LYS A 7 8.16 11.50 11.67
CA LYS A 7 8.09 10.73 12.92
C LYS A 7 8.29 11.57 14.19
N LYS A 8 9.00 12.71 14.09
CA LYS A 8 9.27 13.59 15.23
C LYS A 8 8.13 14.58 15.52
N MET A 9 7.19 14.74 14.59
CA MET A 9 6.07 15.68 14.74
C MET A 9 5.02 15.19 15.76
N ASN A 10 4.30 16.12 16.36
CA ASN A 10 3.14 15.82 17.20
C ASN A 10 1.91 15.46 16.35
N ASP A 11 0.89 14.86 16.97
CA ASP A 11 -0.34 14.46 16.26
C ASP A 11 -1.09 15.66 15.66
N GLU A 12 -1.11 16.79 16.36
CA GLU A 12 -1.73 18.03 15.87
C GLU A 12 -0.98 18.60 14.66
N ASP A 13 0.35 18.65 14.75
CA ASP A 13 1.21 19.13 13.68
C ASP A 13 1.08 18.25 12.42
N LEU A 14 0.94 16.93 12.58
CA LEU A 14 0.70 16.01 11.46
C LEU A 14 -0.62 16.35 10.73
N GLY A 15 -1.69 16.61 11.48
CA GLY A 15 -2.98 16.99 10.93
C GLY A 15 -2.96 18.34 10.22
N LEU A 16 -2.25 19.33 10.80
CA LEU A 16 -2.08 20.65 10.20
C LEU A 16 -1.27 20.56 8.90
N GLU A 17 -0.17 19.82 8.89
CA GLU A 17 0.67 19.67 7.70
C GLU A 17 -0.06 18.87 6.60
N SER A 18 -0.81 17.82 6.96
CA SER A 18 -1.59 17.06 5.98
C SER A 18 -2.67 17.93 5.34
N ALA A 19 -3.32 18.83 6.10
CA ALA A 19 -4.23 19.83 5.58
C ALA A 19 -3.53 20.86 4.67
N ARG A 20 -2.33 21.34 5.06
CA ARG A 20 -1.53 22.27 4.25
C ARG A 20 -1.16 21.68 2.90
N VAL A 21 -0.67 20.43 2.88
CA VAL A 21 -0.30 19.72 1.64
C VAL A 21 -1.52 19.53 0.75
N ARG A 22 -2.70 19.18 1.30
CA ARG A 22 -3.94 19.08 0.52
C ARG A 22 -4.32 20.40 -0.16
N ARG A 23 -4.24 21.53 0.57
CA ARG A 23 -4.52 22.87 0.03
C ARG A 23 -3.53 23.24 -1.07
N ALA A 24 -2.24 23.00 -0.85
CA ALA A 24 -1.21 23.27 -1.85
C ALA A 24 -1.43 22.42 -3.12
N LEU A 25 -1.84 21.16 -2.97
CA LEU A 25 -2.17 20.28 -4.10
C LEU A 25 -3.40 20.78 -4.86
N PHE A 26 -4.41 21.31 -4.16
CA PHE A 26 -5.57 21.95 -4.78
C PHE A 26 -5.17 23.19 -5.60
N ASN A 27 -4.35 24.08 -5.03
CA ASN A 27 -3.86 25.27 -5.73
C ASN A 27 -3.02 24.90 -6.97
N LEU A 28 -2.19 23.86 -6.87
CA LEU A 28 -1.43 23.38 -8.01
C LEU A 28 -2.35 22.81 -9.10
N LYS A 29 -3.45 22.15 -8.73
CA LYS A 29 -4.48 21.66 -9.67
C LYS A 29 -5.26 22.80 -10.33
N SER A 30 -5.58 23.88 -9.59
CA SER A 30 -6.24 25.04 -10.20
C SER A 30 -5.33 25.75 -11.20
N GLN A 31 -4.04 25.84 -10.89
CA GLN A 31 -3.03 26.38 -11.80
C GLN A 31 -2.93 25.58 -13.10
N VAL A 32 -3.20 24.27 -13.13
CA VAL A 32 -3.23 23.48 -14.39
C VAL A 32 -4.20 24.07 -15.43
N VAL A 33 -5.31 24.62 -14.95
CA VAL A 33 -6.39 25.08 -15.82
C VAL A 33 -6.19 26.53 -16.23
N THR A 34 -5.60 27.36 -15.35
CA THR A 34 -5.50 28.82 -15.54
C THR A 34 -4.11 29.28 -15.98
N GLU A 35 -3.06 28.48 -15.75
CA GLU A 35 -1.66 28.85 -15.98
C GLU A 35 -0.85 27.67 -16.57
N LYS A 36 0.26 27.94 -17.26
CA LYS A 36 1.19 26.86 -17.66
C LYS A 36 1.96 26.40 -16.42
N VAL A 37 1.60 25.24 -15.89
CA VAL A 37 2.35 24.58 -14.80
C VAL A 37 3.82 24.44 -15.21
N LYS A 38 4.70 25.06 -14.43
CA LYS A 38 6.15 25.06 -14.69
C LYS A 38 6.80 23.70 -14.44
N ASP A 39 6.40 23.02 -13.36
CA ASP A 39 6.96 21.72 -12.96
C ASP A 39 5.85 20.73 -12.59
N SER A 40 5.56 19.80 -13.51
CA SER A 40 4.57 18.74 -13.31
C SER A 40 5.04 17.64 -12.34
N SER A 41 6.34 17.58 -12.00
CA SER A 41 6.87 16.63 -11.02
C SER A 41 6.37 16.90 -9.60
N GLN A 42 5.99 18.15 -9.32
CA GLN A 42 5.49 18.58 -8.00
C GLN A 42 4.24 17.81 -7.58
N PHE A 43 3.33 17.49 -8.53
CA PHE A 43 2.16 16.66 -8.22
C PHE A 43 2.53 15.30 -7.66
N GLY A 44 3.56 14.65 -8.21
CA GLY A 44 4.02 13.36 -7.74
C GLY A 44 4.62 13.47 -6.34
N LYS A 45 5.53 14.44 -6.15
CA LYS A 45 6.22 14.68 -4.87
C LYS A 45 5.23 14.98 -3.74
N MET A 46 4.27 15.88 -3.97
CA MET A 46 3.27 16.25 -2.96
C MET A 46 2.30 15.11 -2.63
N ARG A 47 1.92 14.27 -3.61
CA ARG A 47 1.10 13.08 -3.36
C ARG A 47 1.84 12.06 -2.48
N VAL A 48 3.13 11.85 -2.74
CA VAL A 48 3.97 10.96 -1.94
C VAL A 48 4.15 11.52 -0.53
N GLU A 49 4.37 12.82 -0.39
CA GLU A 49 4.47 13.49 0.90
C GLU A 49 3.19 13.36 1.72
N LEU A 50 2.02 13.64 1.12
CA LEU A 50 0.72 13.43 1.77
C LEU A 50 0.53 11.97 2.18
N ALA A 51 0.90 11.01 1.33
CA ALA A 51 0.79 9.59 1.64
C ALA A 51 1.65 9.20 2.86
N ARG A 52 2.86 9.78 3.01
CA ARG A 52 3.72 9.54 4.17
C ARG A 52 3.09 10.07 5.46
N LEU A 53 2.57 11.30 5.44
CA LEU A 53 1.87 11.91 6.59
C LEU A 53 0.68 11.05 7.02
N LEU A 54 -0.19 10.66 6.07
CA LEU A 54 -1.35 9.82 6.35
C LEU A 54 -0.98 8.42 6.84
N THR A 55 0.16 7.88 6.39
CA THR A 55 0.66 6.58 6.86
C THR A 55 1.05 6.68 8.32
N GLU A 56 1.73 7.75 8.74
CA GLU A 56 2.11 7.95 10.13
C GLU A 56 0.90 8.27 11.02
N GLU A 57 -0.06 9.11 10.57
CA GLU A 57 -1.33 9.28 11.28
C GLU A 57 -2.06 7.93 11.46
N SER A 58 -2.12 7.12 10.41
CA SER A 58 -2.74 5.80 10.47
C SER A 58 -1.96 4.82 11.33
N SER A 59 -0.63 4.88 11.34
CA SER A 59 0.23 4.00 12.16
C SER A 59 -0.02 4.27 13.64
N ARG A 60 -0.08 5.55 14.04
CA ARG A 60 -0.39 5.99 15.41
C ARG A 60 -1.81 5.60 15.80
N ARG A 61 -2.78 5.80 14.90
CA ARG A 61 -4.17 5.40 15.15
C ARG A 61 -4.30 3.89 15.37
N VAL A 62 -3.63 3.08 14.56
CA VAL A 62 -3.63 1.61 14.70
C VAL A 62 -2.90 1.17 15.97
N ALA A 63 -1.82 1.85 16.36
CA ALA A 63 -1.14 1.57 17.62
C ALA A 63 -2.03 1.88 18.84
N LYS A 64 -2.76 2.99 18.80
CA LYS A 64 -3.70 3.40 19.88
C LYS A 64 -4.96 2.55 19.91
N ASN A 65 -5.49 2.19 18.74
CA ASN A 65 -6.69 1.37 18.59
C ASN A 65 -6.40 0.24 17.60
N PRO A 66 -5.78 -0.86 18.08
CA PRO A 66 -5.50 -1.99 17.22
C PRO A 66 -6.82 -2.52 16.67
N PRO A 67 -6.93 -2.77 15.36
CA PRO A 67 -8.16 -3.29 14.79
C PRO A 67 -8.48 -4.62 15.49
N VAL A 68 -9.70 -4.73 16.02
CA VAL A 68 -10.19 -5.98 16.61
C VAL A 68 -9.88 -7.07 15.62
N SER A 69 -9.05 -8.03 16.04
CA SER A 69 -8.64 -9.13 15.17
C SER A 69 -9.92 -9.75 14.64
N ARG A 70 -10.18 -9.58 13.34
CA ARG A 70 -11.28 -10.31 12.72
C ARG A 70 -10.87 -11.76 12.90
N LYS A 71 -11.49 -12.44 13.87
CA LYS A 71 -11.42 -13.90 14.01
C LYS A 71 -11.54 -14.41 12.58
N LYS A 72 -10.59 -15.22 12.11
CA LYS A 72 -10.58 -15.72 10.72
C LYS A 72 -11.89 -16.51 10.52
N VAL A 73 -12.98 -15.83 10.23
CA VAL A 73 -14.19 -16.47 9.74
C VAL A 73 -13.74 -17.07 8.43
N ALA A 74 -13.86 -18.40 8.34
CA ALA A 74 -13.45 -19.16 7.18
C ALA A 74 -13.89 -18.38 5.94
N LYS A 75 -12.89 -17.97 5.15
CA LYS A 75 -13.07 -17.16 3.95
C LYS A 75 -14.22 -17.79 3.15
N ALA A 76 -15.35 -17.08 3.01
CA ALA A 76 -16.42 -17.47 2.09
C ALA A 76 -15.78 -17.86 0.76
N PRO A 77 -16.27 -18.89 0.04
CA PRO A 77 -15.55 -19.52 -1.05
C PRO A 77 -15.36 -18.53 -2.22
N VAL A 78 -14.32 -17.71 -2.14
CA VAL A 78 -13.80 -16.96 -3.26
C VAL A 78 -13.22 -18.00 -4.20
N LEU A 79 -13.85 -18.16 -5.36
CA LEU A 79 -13.41 -19.00 -6.47
C LEU A 79 -11.88 -19.00 -6.55
N LYS A 80 -11.31 -20.17 -6.25
CA LYS A 80 -9.89 -20.38 -5.97
C LYS A 80 -9.07 -20.34 -7.26
N ASN A 81 -8.95 -19.20 -7.91
CA ASN A 81 -7.96 -18.98 -8.98
C ASN A 81 -7.23 -17.65 -8.75
N LYS A 82 -6.51 -17.55 -7.63
CA LYS A 82 -5.42 -16.58 -7.50
C LYS A 82 -4.35 -17.17 -6.60
N VAL A 83 -3.20 -17.51 -7.19
CA VAL A 83 -1.99 -17.91 -6.46
C VAL A 83 -1.53 -16.69 -5.66
N VAL A 84 -1.91 -16.62 -4.38
CA VAL A 84 -1.42 -15.58 -3.48
C VAL A 84 -0.03 -16.00 -3.02
N LYS A 85 0.98 -15.28 -3.49
CA LYS A 85 2.39 -15.44 -3.09
C LYS A 85 2.50 -15.17 -1.58
N LYS A 86 2.92 -16.17 -0.79
CA LYS A 86 3.36 -15.93 0.59
C LYS A 86 4.66 -15.10 0.58
N PRO A 87 4.83 -14.14 1.50
CA PRO A 87 6.06 -13.35 1.56
C PRO A 87 7.25 -14.29 1.81
N GLY A 88 8.26 -14.22 0.94
CA GLY A 88 9.50 -15.03 1.05
C GLY A 88 9.62 -16.25 0.12
N ALA A 89 8.58 -16.64 -0.62
CA ALA A 89 8.69 -17.78 -1.54
C ALA A 89 9.55 -17.44 -2.79
N LYS A 90 10.61 -18.24 -3.04
CA LYS A 90 11.47 -18.10 -4.22
C LYS A 90 10.81 -18.78 -5.43
N ARG A 91 11.05 -18.24 -6.64
CA ARG A 91 10.48 -18.78 -7.89
C ARG A 91 10.86 -20.26 -8.15
N SER A 92 11.98 -20.72 -7.60
CA SER A 92 12.44 -22.11 -7.65
C SER A 92 11.46 -23.10 -7.02
N ASP A 93 10.75 -22.66 -5.97
CA ASP A 93 9.92 -23.53 -5.14
C ASP A 93 8.61 -23.88 -5.88
N LEU A 94 8.19 -23.00 -6.80
CA LEU A 94 7.03 -23.19 -7.68
C LEU A 94 7.29 -24.25 -8.76
N LYS A 95 8.52 -24.32 -9.31
CA LYS A 95 8.89 -25.29 -10.37
C LYS A 95 8.91 -26.72 -9.85
N LYS A 96 9.32 -26.94 -8.60
CA LYS A 96 9.27 -28.26 -7.94
C LYS A 96 7.85 -28.76 -7.70
N LEU A 97 6.92 -27.85 -7.39
CA LEU A 97 5.51 -28.18 -7.16
C LEU A 97 4.76 -28.49 -8.47
N GLU A 98 5.11 -27.82 -9.57
CA GLU A 98 4.61 -28.12 -10.92
C GLU A 98 5.11 -29.49 -11.43
N ALA A 99 6.40 -29.80 -11.25
CA ALA A 99 6.98 -31.08 -11.64
C ALA A 99 6.38 -32.27 -10.87
N GLY A 100 6.06 -32.10 -9.59
CA GLY A 100 5.39 -33.13 -8.79
C GLY A 100 3.97 -33.46 -9.24
N LYS A 101 3.24 -32.50 -9.84
CA LYS A 101 1.91 -32.74 -10.39
C LYS A 101 1.94 -33.51 -11.71
N LEU A 102 2.92 -33.25 -12.56
CA LEU A 102 3.11 -33.99 -13.83
C LEU A 102 3.51 -35.46 -13.60
N ALA A 103 4.26 -35.75 -12.53
CA ALA A 103 4.61 -37.12 -12.15
C ALA A 103 3.41 -37.90 -11.57
N ALA A 104 2.54 -37.25 -10.81
CA ALA A 104 1.34 -37.87 -10.24
C ALA A 104 0.25 -38.16 -11.30
N GLY A 105 0.14 -37.32 -12.33
CA GLY A 105 -0.84 -37.50 -13.41
C GLY A 105 -0.56 -38.68 -14.35
N LYS A 106 0.68 -39.16 -14.43
CA LYS A 106 1.06 -40.29 -15.31
C LYS A 106 0.80 -41.68 -14.70
N LYS A 107 0.51 -41.78 -13.40
CA LYS A 107 0.33 -43.07 -12.70
C LYS A 107 -1.12 -43.55 -12.62
N VAL A 108 -2.06 -42.78 -13.18
CA VAL A 108 -3.52 -43.08 -13.13
C VAL A 108 -4.05 -43.54 -14.49
N MET A 109 -3.18 -43.76 -15.48
CA MET A 109 -3.54 -44.29 -16.80
C MET A 109 -2.56 -45.39 -17.22
N SER A 110 -2.60 -46.51 -16.50
CA SER A 110 -2.10 -47.81 -16.97
C SER A 110 -2.84 -48.92 -16.25
#